data_AF-A0A0B8N022-F1
#
_entry.id   AF-A0A0B8N022-F1
#
_cell.length_a   1.000
_cell.length_b   1.000
_cell.length_c   1.000
_cell.angle_alpha   90.00
_cell.angle_beta   90.00
_cell.angle_gamma   90.00
#
_symmetry.space_group_name_H-M   'P 1'
#
loop_
_entity.id
_entity.type
_entity.pdbx_description
1 polymer ?
#
loop_
_entity_poly.entity_id
_entity_poly.type
_entity_poly.pdbx_seq_one_letter_code
_entity_poly.pdbx_strand_id
1 'polypeptide(L)'
;MTTDPAPLRDRLRAALPAAMKQRDRPAIAALRSALGAIDNAEAVDGTDVRAGAIETSAVGPGAAERARHALTEADIEAIVRTEIDERRRAAEEYDALSGGADRAESLRAEAAVLAIHFES
;
A
#
# COMPACT_ATOMS: atom_id res chain seq x y z
N MET A 1 3.03 19.81 -23.13
CA MET A 1 1.93 19.11 -22.45
C MET A 1 2.61 18.14 -21.51
N THR A 2 2.78 18.52 -20.24
CA THR A 2 3.43 17.67 -19.24
C THR A 2 2.40 16.64 -18.83
N THR A 3 2.61 15.38 -19.23
CA THR A 3 1.78 14.27 -18.75
C THR A 3 2.12 14.10 -17.28
N ASP A 4 1.19 14.46 -16.40
CA ASP A 4 1.29 14.11 -14.99
C ASP A 4 1.37 12.58 -14.89
N PRO A 5 2.31 12.01 -14.11
CA PRO A 5 2.41 10.57 -13.96
C PRO A 5 1.08 10.02 -13.44
N ALA A 6 0.69 8.84 -13.89
CA ALA A 6 -0.53 8.20 -13.41
C ALA A 6 -0.48 8.03 -11.87
N PRO A 7 -1.62 8.12 -11.17
CA PRO A 7 -1.68 7.93 -9.72
C PRO A 7 -0.98 6.63 -9.29
N LEU A 8 -0.28 6.64 -8.16
CA LEU A 8 0.53 5.53 -7.67
C LEU A 8 -0.28 4.24 -7.54
N ARG A 9 -1.51 4.31 -7.01
CA ARG A 9 -2.41 3.14 -6.92
C ARG A 9 -2.67 2.51 -8.28
N ASP A 10 -2.86 3.31 -9.32
CA ASP A 10 -3.11 2.81 -10.67
C ASP A 10 -1.86 2.20 -11.30
N ARG A 11 -0.68 2.80 -11.05
CA ARG A 11 0.60 2.23 -11.46
C ARG A 11 0.85 0.86 -10.83
N LEU A 12 0.62 0.72 -9.52
CA LEU A 12 0.76 -0.55 -8.81
C LEU A 12 -0.23 -1.60 -9.33
N ARG A 13 -1.49 -1.22 -9.57
CA ARG A 13 -2.51 -2.11 -10.18
C ARG A 13 -2.14 -2.55 -11.59
N ALA A 14 -1.63 -1.64 -12.41
CA ALA A 14 -1.23 -1.92 -13.78
C ALA A 14 0.01 -2.83 -13.85
N ALA A 15 0.91 -2.76 -12.88
CA ALA A 15 2.11 -3.58 -12.82
C ALA A 15 1.84 -5.05 -12.44
N LEU A 16 0.82 -5.31 -11.62
CA LEU A 16 0.55 -6.65 -11.08
C LEU A 16 0.30 -7.74 -12.15
N PRO A 17 -0.51 -7.52 -13.21
CA PRO A 17 -0.67 -8.50 -14.28
C PRO A 17 0.64 -8.85 -15.00
N ALA A 18 1.52 -7.86 -15.21
CA ALA A 18 2.81 -8.07 -15.84
C ALA A 18 3.75 -8.89 -14.95
N ALA A 19 3.79 -8.60 -13.65
CA ALA A 19 4.54 -9.39 -12.67
C ALA A 19 4.04 -10.85 -12.62
N MET A 20 2.72 -11.06 -12.61
CA MET A 20 2.11 -12.40 -12.65
C MET A 20 2.48 -13.16 -13.92
N LYS A 21 2.44 -12.52 -15.08
CA LYS A 21 2.83 -13.13 -16.37
C LYS A 21 4.30 -13.57 -16.38
N GLN A 22 5.17 -12.76 -15.80
CA GLN A 22 6.60 -13.02 -15.70
C GLN A 22 6.96 -13.99 -14.57
N ARG A 23 5.99 -14.34 -13.71
CA ARG A 23 6.18 -15.14 -12.49
C ARG A 23 7.21 -14.52 -11.54
N ASP A 24 7.27 -13.19 -11.54
CA ASP A 24 8.13 -12.42 -10.65
C ASP A 24 7.54 -12.46 -9.22
N ARG A 25 8.02 -13.41 -8.42
CA ARG A 25 7.47 -13.68 -7.09
C ARG A 25 7.65 -12.48 -6.14
N PRO A 26 8.84 -11.84 -6.04
CA PRO A 26 9.01 -10.62 -5.26
C PRO A 26 8.04 -9.52 -5.69
N ALA A 27 7.89 -9.26 -6.99
CA ALA A 27 6.99 -8.22 -7.46
C ALA A 27 5.52 -8.54 -7.14
N ILE A 28 5.07 -9.78 -7.36
CA ILE A 28 3.70 -10.18 -7.03
C ILE A 28 3.40 -10.01 -5.53
N ALA A 29 4.34 -10.43 -4.66
CA ALA A 29 4.18 -10.32 -3.22
C ALA A 29 4.12 -8.85 -2.78
N ALA A 30 5.07 -8.03 -3.23
CA ALA A 30 5.16 -6.62 -2.88
C ALA A 30 3.94 -5.83 -3.36
N LEU A 31 3.55 -5.98 -4.62
CA LEU A 31 2.42 -5.25 -5.21
C LEU A 31 1.09 -5.61 -4.55
N ARG A 32 0.85 -6.90 -4.24
CA ARG A 32 -0.38 -7.31 -3.54
C ARG A 32 -0.44 -6.81 -2.11
N SER A 33 0.69 -6.86 -1.39
CA SER A 33 0.78 -6.33 -0.02
C SER A 33 0.48 -4.84 0.00
N ALA A 34 1.14 -4.04 -0.85
CA ALA A 34 0.95 -2.60 -0.88
C ALA A 34 -0.50 -2.22 -1.26
N LEU A 35 -1.10 -2.89 -2.26
CA LEU A 35 -2.49 -2.67 -2.62
C LEU A 35 -3.45 -3.04 -1.47
N GLY A 36 -3.17 -4.14 -0.77
CA GLY A 36 -3.93 -4.53 0.43
C GLY A 36 -3.80 -3.52 1.57
N ALA A 37 -2.61 -2.97 1.81
CA ALA A 37 -2.40 -1.94 2.83
C ALA A 37 -3.19 -0.65 2.51
N ILE A 38 -3.21 -0.23 1.24
CA ILE A 38 -4.02 0.91 0.77
C ILE A 38 -5.52 0.63 0.98
N ASP A 39 -5.99 -0.55 0.57
CA ASP A 39 -7.40 -0.94 0.72
C ASP A 39 -7.81 -1.02 2.20
N ASN A 40 -6.91 -1.47 3.08
CA ASN A 40 -7.13 -1.53 4.53
C ASN A 40 -7.17 -0.12 5.16
N ALA A 41 -6.26 0.78 4.77
CA ALA A 41 -6.28 2.15 5.26
C ALA A 41 -7.57 2.88 4.88
N GLU A 42 -8.01 2.73 3.62
CA GLU A 42 -9.30 3.28 3.15
C GLU A 42 -10.50 2.71 3.93
N ALA A 43 -10.41 1.47 4.42
CA ALA A 43 -11.44 0.85 5.25
C ALA A 43 -11.43 1.40 6.70
N VAL A 44 -10.25 1.60 7.30
CA VAL A 44 -10.09 2.09 8.68
C VAL A 44 -10.58 3.54 8.79
N ASP A 45 -10.18 4.42 7.88
CA ASP A 45 -10.64 5.82 7.86
C ASP A 45 -12.17 5.92 7.79
N GLY A 46 -12.80 5.03 7.02
CA GLY A 46 -14.26 4.93 6.95
C GLY A 46 -14.92 4.45 8.26
N THR A 47 -14.23 3.63 9.06
CA THR A 47 -14.73 3.18 10.37
C THR A 47 -14.57 4.21 11.48
N ASP A 48 -13.44 4.94 11.52
CA ASP A 48 -13.20 6.00 12.51
C ASP A 48 -14.22 7.14 12.38
N VAL A 49 -14.53 7.55 11.15
CA VAL A 49 -15.58 8.55 10.87
C VAL A 49 -16.94 8.08 11.40
N ARG A 50 -17.28 6.79 11.27
CA ARG A 50 -18.51 6.25 11.83
C ARG A 50 -18.48 6.25 13.36
N ALA A 51 -17.42 5.76 13.99
CA ALA A 51 -17.32 5.68 15.45
C ALA A 51 -17.47 7.05 16.13
N GLY A 52 -16.81 8.10 15.61
CA GLY A 52 -16.95 9.47 16.12
C GLY A 52 -18.35 10.08 15.89
N ALA A 53 -19.06 9.64 14.85
CA ALA A 53 -20.44 10.07 14.59
C ALA A 53 -21.48 9.38 15.50
N ILE A 54 -21.18 8.21 16.08
CA ILE A 54 -22.09 7.52 17.01
C ILE A 54 -22.11 8.19 18.40
N GLU A 55 -21.03 8.84 18.83
CA GLU A 55 -21.02 9.57 20.13
C GLU A 55 -21.70 10.94 20.06
N THR A 56 -22.00 11.45 18.85
CA THR A 56 -22.66 12.75 18.67
C THR A 56 -23.87 12.64 17.74
N SER A 57 -25.04 12.49 18.35
CA SER A 57 -26.39 12.70 17.80
C SER A 57 -27.16 11.53 17.18
N ALA A 58 -28.43 11.52 17.59
CA ALA A 58 -29.52 10.71 17.12
C ALA A 58 -30.10 11.19 15.77
N VAL A 59 -30.72 10.22 15.07
CA VAL A 59 -31.78 10.34 14.04
C VAL A 59 -31.39 10.84 12.63
N GLY A 60 -31.53 9.95 11.63
CA GLY A 60 -31.77 10.31 10.22
C GLY A 60 -31.24 9.32 9.18
N PRO A 61 -32.06 8.50 8.51
CA PRO A 61 -31.60 7.52 7.53
C PRO A 61 -31.36 8.14 6.15
N GLY A 62 -30.25 7.78 5.52
CA GLY A 62 -30.18 7.55 4.07
C GLY A 62 -29.91 8.77 3.17
N ALA A 63 -28.74 9.39 3.28
CA ALA A 63 -28.11 10.11 2.15
C ALA A 63 -26.65 10.52 2.41
N ALA A 64 -26.24 10.63 3.68
CA ALA A 64 -24.92 11.17 4.07
C ALA A 64 -23.78 10.14 4.22
N GLU A 65 -24.02 8.85 3.93
CA GLU A 65 -23.01 7.78 3.97
C GLU A 65 -21.98 7.89 2.81
N ARG A 66 -22.16 8.82 1.87
CA ARG A 66 -21.48 8.79 0.56
C ARG A 66 -20.29 9.72 0.38
N ALA A 67 -19.73 10.27 1.45
CA ALA A 67 -18.37 10.82 1.43
C ALA A 67 -17.45 9.90 2.23
N ARG A 68 -17.28 8.65 1.77
CA ARG A 68 -16.06 7.90 2.11
C ARG A 68 -14.91 8.78 1.63
N HIS A 69 -14.15 9.37 2.55
CA HIS A 69 -12.94 10.10 2.19
C HIS A 69 -12.01 9.12 1.50
N ALA A 70 -11.86 9.24 0.18
CA ALA A 70 -10.87 8.48 -0.56
C ALA A 70 -9.48 8.98 -0.11
N LEU A 71 -8.55 8.04 0.08
CA LEU A 71 -7.15 8.39 0.37
C LEU A 71 -6.65 9.36 -0.70
N THR A 72 -5.99 10.43 -0.26
CA THR A 72 -5.31 11.33 -1.18
C THR A 72 -4.07 10.63 -1.76
N GLU A 73 -3.53 11.17 -2.84
CA GLU A 73 -2.28 10.65 -3.40
C GLU A 73 -1.15 10.69 -2.37
N ALA A 74 -1.09 11.73 -1.53
CA ALA A 74 -0.11 11.85 -0.46
C ALA A 74 -0.27 10.76 0.62
N ASP A 75 -1.50 10.37 0.94
CA ASP A 75 -1.76 9.28 1.90
C ASP A 75 -1.30 7.93 1.30
N ILE A 76 -1.58 7.70 0.01
CA ILE A 76 -1.13 6.51 -0.72
C ILE A 76 0.40 6.47 -0.77
N GLU A 77 1.05 7.58 -1.06
CA GLU A 77 2.51 7.69 -1.04
C GLU A 77 3.09 7.39 0.33
N ALA A 78 2.48 7.90 1.41
CA ALA A 78 2.93 7.65 2.78
C ALA A 78 2.82 6.17 3.15
N ILE A 79 1.73 5.50 2.75
CA ILE A 79 1.53 4.06 2.95
C ILE A 79 2.60 3.28 2.19
N VAL A 80 2.80 3.56 0.91
CA VAL A 80 3.79 2.82 0.09
C VAL A 80 5.21 3.05 0.59
N ARG A 81 5.55 4.25 1.04
CA ARG A 81 6.85 4.55 1.67
C ARG A 81 7.05 3.71 2.93
N THR A 82 6.03 3.63 3.79
CA THR A 82 6.07 2.80 4.99
C THR A 82 6.30 1.33 4.63
N GLU A 83 5.58 0.81 3.63
CA GLU A 83 5.76 -0.57 3.16
C GLU A 83 7.17 -0.87 2.60
N ILE A 84 7.84 0.12 2.01
CA ILE A 84 9.24 0.03 1.55
C ILE A 84 10.19 -0.03 2.75
N ASP A 85 10.01 0.89 3.69
CA ASP A 85 10.89 1.02 4.86
C ASP A 85 10.77 -0.20 5.79
N GLU A 86 9.56 -0.70 6.02
CA GLU A 86 9.32 -1.93 6.80
C GLU A 86 10.01 -3.15 6.17
N ARG A 87 10.00 -3.29 4.84
CA ARG A 87 10.71 -4.38 4.15
C ARG A 87 12.22 -4.27 4.27
N ARG A 88 12.76 -3.05 4.15
CA ARG A 88 14.20 -2.79 4.31
C ARG A 88 14.65 -3.11 5.73
N ARG A 89 13.91 -2.62 6.72
CA ARG A 89 14.15 -2.90 8.14
C ARG A 89 14.08 -4.40 8.44
N ALA A 90 13.03 -5.08 7.97
CA ALA A 90 12.91 -6.52 8.16
C ALA A 90 14.09 -7.28 7.52
N ALA A 91 14.59 -6.83 6.36
CA ALA A 91 15.77 -7.44 5.76
C ALA A 91 17.02 -7.30 6.63
N GLU A 92 17.24 -6.13 7.25
CA GLU A 92 18.33 -5.91 8.21
C GLU A 92 18.18 -6.82 9.44
N GLU A 93 16.96 -6.97 9.96
CA GLU A 93 16.66 -7.88 11.07
C GLU A 93 16.94 -9.35 10.71
N TYR A 94 16.62 -9.77 9.48
CA TYR A 94 16.92 -11.13 9.00
C TYR A 94 18.41 -11.36 8.77
N ASP A 95 19.18 -10.37 8.32
CA ASP A 95 20.63 -10.50 8.16
C ASP A 95 21.35 -10.74 9.51
N ALA A 96 20.78 -10.26 10.61
CA ALA A 96 21.31 -10.52 11.94
C ALA A 96 21.09 -11.98 12.42
N LEU A 97 20.27 -12.78 11.70
CA LEU A 97 19.95 -14.15 12.05
C LEU A 97 20.82 -15.15 11.25
N SER A 98 21.30 -16.20 11.92
CA SER A 98 21.96 -17.32 11.24
C SER A 98 21.01 -17.99 10.24
N GLY A 99 21.33 -17.88 8.95
CA GLY A 99 20.52 -18.43 7.85
C GLY A 99 19.42 -17.51 7.33
N GLY A 100 19.38 -16.24 7.73
CA GLY A 100 18.37 -15.28 7.27
C GLY A 100 18.66 -14.63 5.91
N ALA A 101 19.82 -14.89 5.29
CA ALA A 101 20.28 -14.21 4.08
C ALA A 101 19.28 -14.29 2.90
N ASP A 102 18.75 -15.48 2.60
CA ASP A 102 17.77 -15.65 1.52
C ASP A 102 16.48 -14.84 1.76
N ARG A 103 16.06 -14.72 3.03
CA ARG A 103 14.87 -13.93 3.39
C ARG A 103 15.15 -12.43 3.31
N ALA A 104 16.32 -12.00 3.76
CA ALA A 104 16.77 -10.62 3.64
C ALA A 104 16.87 -10.18 2.16
N GLU A 105 17.45 -11.01 1.29
CA GLU A 105 17.51 -10.75 -0.16
C GLU A 105 16.10 -10.66 -0.77
N SER A 106 15.21 -11.58 -0.41
CA SER A 106 13.82 -11.56 -0.89
C SER A 106 13.09 -10.25 -0.50
N LEU A 107 13.25 -9.81 0.75
CA LEU A 107 12.64 -8.58 1.25
C LEU A 107 13.21 -7.32 0.57
N ARG A 108 14.52 -7.30 0.29
CA ARG A 108 15.14 -6.22 -0.48
C ARG A 108 14.63 -6.16 -1.91
N ALA A 109 14.46 -7.32 -2.56
CA ALA A 109 13.88 -7.39 -3.89
C ALA A 109 12.43 -6.85 -3.90
N GLU A 110 11.62 -7.22 -2.91
CA GLU A 110 10.27 -6.67 -2.74
C GLU A 110 10.28 -5.13 -2.57
N ALA A 111 11.16 -4.61 -1.70
CA ALA A 111 11.30 -3.17 -1.47
C ALA A 111 11.74 -2.42 -2.73
N ALA A 112 12.66 -3.00 -3.51
CA ALA A 112 13.14 -2.41 -4.76
C ALA A 112 12.02 -2.31 -5.80
N VAL A 113 11.15 -3.32 -5.90
CA VAL A 113 9.99 -3.26 -6.81
C VAL A 113 9.07 -2.10 -6.45
N LEU A 114 8.74 -1.93 -5.17
CA LEU A 114 7.89 -0.82 -4.75
C LEU A 114 8.55 0.54 -4.99
N ALA A 115 9.84 0.67 -4.74
CA ALA A 115 10.60 1.91 -4.97
C ALA A 115 10.56 2.34 -6.44
N ILE A 116 10.73 1.41 -7.39
CA ILE A 116 10.62 1.70 -8.83
C ILE A 116 9.28 2.35 -9.16
N HIS A 117 8.18 1.82 -8.62
CA HIS A 117 6.84 2.37 -8.87
C HIS A 117 6.56 3.65 -8.08
N PHE A 118 7.25 3.88 -6.97
CA PHE A 118 7.14 5.10 -6.17
C PHE A 118 7.83 6.29 -6.84
N GLU A 119 9.00 6.07 -7.45
CA GLU A 119 9.86 7.11 -8.04
C GLU A 119 9.55 7.42 -9.53
N SER A 120 8.71 6.59 -10.17
CA SER A 120 8.31 6.76 -11.59
C SER A 120 7.33 7.92 -11.81
#